data_AF-A0A1Y2VTV4-F1
#
_entry.id   AF-A0A1Y2VTV4-F1
#
_cell.length_a   1.000
_cell.length_b   1.000
_cell.length_c   1.000
_cell.angle_alpha   90.00
_cell.angle_beta   90.00
_cell.angle_gamma   90.00
#
_symmetry.space_group_name_H-M   'P 1'
#
loop_
_entity.id
_entity.type
_entity.pdbx_description
1 polymer ?
#
loop_
_entity_poly.entity_id
_entity_poly.type
_entity_poly.pdbx_seq_one_letter_code
_entity_poly.pdbx_strand_id
1 'polypeptide(L)'
;MPSISYEVVRVNGRLTGVTTNGLFQSELDFDQAIEYLQSVKKERGIDNSLYDRAIISAIIDANPNHWEDVEKPLPASWAAFKILDLTCSIISKDPSPFYDAVETRLSDKALNSDTDHWIYFSSIIKTMKAAQKEGLEMAEENLCDHFFSKHFPMSCTRGR
;
A
#
# COMPACT_ATOMS: atom_id res chain seq x y z
N MET A 1 21.33 21.43 20.42
CA MET A 1 20.77 20.71 19.26
C MET A 1 20.20 19.40 19.78
N PRO A 2 18.91 19.08 19.58
CA PRO A 2 18.40 17.78 19.99
C PRO A 2 19.04 16.69 19.12
N SER A 3 19.56 15.65 19.76
CA SER A 3 20.12 14.47 19.10
C SER A 3 18.97 13.64 18.51
N ILE A 4 18.95 13.48 17.19
CA ILE A 4 18.01 12.59 16.51
C ILE A 4 18.38 11.15 16.87
N SER A 5 17.47 10.43 17.53
CA SER A 5 17.62 8.99 17.77
C SER A 5 16.81 8.22 16.74
N TYR A 6 17.46 7.31 16.03
CA TYR A 6 16.83 6.41 15.06
C TYR A 6 16.43 5.11 15.75
N GLU A 7 15.17 4.71 15.61
CA GLU A 7 14.66 3.42 16.06
C GLU A 7 14.33 2.55 14.86
N VAL A 8 14.92 1.36 14.82
CA VAL A 8 14.77 0.44 13.70
C VAL A 8 13.53 -0.41 13.91
N VAL A 9 12.57 -0.34 12.99
CA VAL A 9 11.38 -1.19 13.03
C VAL A 9 11.70 -2.51 12.35
N ARG A 10 11.43 -3.60 13.07
CA ARG A 10 11.63 -4.95 12.58
C ARG A 10 10.37 -5.78 12.76
N VAL A 11 10.01 -6.52 11.74
CA VAL A 11 8.95 -7.54 11.79
C VAL A 11 9.60 -8.89 11.50
N ASN A 12 9.41 -9.87 12.40
CA ASN A 12 10.04 -11.19 12.32
C ASN A 12 11.57 -11.14 12.11
N GLY A 13 12.24 -10.16 12.73
CA GLY A 13 13.70 -9.95 12.64
C GLY A 13 14.18 -9.23 11.38
N ARG A 14 13.32 -9.03 10.37
CA ARG A 14 13.66 -8.32 9.12
C ARG A 14 13.40 -6.82 9.28
N LEU A 15 14.30 -6.01 8.70
CA LEU A 15 14.18 -4.56 8.68
C LEU A 15 12.97 -4.16 7.82
N THR A 16 12.03 -3.43 8.38
CA THR A 16 10.83 -2.95 7.67
C THR A 16 10.69 -1.43 7.72
N GLY A 17 11.65 -0.73 8.33
CA GLY A 17 11.68 0.73 8.37
C GLY A 17 12.59 1.27 9.47
N VAL A 18 12.79 2.60 9.46
CA VAL A 18 13.49 3.34 10.51
C VAL A 18 12.61 4.52 10.91
N THR A 19 12.43 4.75 12.21
CA THR A 19 11.69 5.89 12.76
C THR A 19 12.65 6.84 13.47
N THR A 20 12.30 8.12 13.57
CA THR A 20 12.97 9.04 14.49
C THR A 20 12.03 9.46 15.61
N ASN A 21 12.55 9.54 16.84
CA ASN A 21 11.74 9.87 18.02
C ASN A 21 11.19 11.30 17.93
N GLY A 22 9.94 11.41 17.52
CA GLY A 22 9.12 12.62 17.62
C GLY A 22 8.17 12.78 16.45
N LEU A 23 6.96 12.23 16.58
CA LEU A 23 5.86 12.16 15.60
C LEU A 23 5.93 10.92 14.73
N PHE A 24 4.81 10.21 14.64
CA PHE A 24 4.60 8.96 13.92
C PHE A 24 4.88 9.11 12.42
N GLN A 25 6.14 9.18 12.02
CA GLN A 25 6.54 9.01 10.64
C GLN A 25 6.34 7.53 10.29
N SER A 26 5.17 7.24 9.73
CA SER A 26 4.91 5.95 9.09
C SER A 26 5.51 6.01 7.68
N GLU A 27 6.83 6.19 7.60
CA GLU A 27 7.60 6.12 6.36
C GLU A 27 7.75 4.64 6.00
N LEU A 28 6.68 4.03 5.51
CA LEU A 28 6.77 2.73 4.86
C LEU A 28 7.06 3.01 3.37
N ASP A 29 8.19 2.51 2.92
CA ASP A 29 8.52 2.46 1.50
C ASP A 29 7.63 1.42 0.81
N PHE A 30 6.95 1.81 -0.26
CA PHE A 30 6.04 0.90 -0.99
C PHE A 30 6.80 -0.29 -1.57
N ASP A 31 8.04 -0.07 -2.03
CA ASP A 31 8.87 -1.14 -2.58
C ASP A 31 9.21 -2.15 -1.48
N GLN A 32 9.52 -1.68 -0.26
CA GLN A 32 9.76 -2.57 0.89
C GLN A 32 8.50 -3.33 1.32
N ALA A 33 7.33 -2.70 1.22
CA ALA A 33 6.05 -3.34 1.52
C ALA A 33 5.75 -4.47 0.53
N ILE A 34 6.05 -4.24 -0.75
CA ILE A 34 5.93 -5.21 -1.82
C ILE A 34 6.93 -6.35 -1.65
N GLU A 35 8.19 -6.06 -1.34
CA GLU A 35 9.21 -7.08 -1.01
C GLU A 35 8.75 -7.97 0.15
N TYR A 36 8.11 -7.37 1.16
CA TYR A 36 7.51 -8.12 2.26
C TYR A 36 6.40 -9.06 1.76
N LEU A 37 5.45 -8.58 0.95
CA LEU A 37 4.38 -9.40 0.39
C LEU A 37 4.91 -10.54 -0.49
N GLN A 38 5.93 -10.29 -1.30
CA GLN A 38 6.63 -11.33 -2.07
C GLN A 38 7.27 -12.38 -1.17
N SER A 39 7.83 -11.96 -0.03
CA SER A 39 8.39 -12.89 0.94
C SER A 39 7.32 -13.78 1.58
N VAL A 40 6.14 -13.21 1.91
CA VAL A 40 4.98 -13.94 2.43
C VAL A 40 4.45 -14.91 1.39
N LYS A 41 4.28 -14.46 0.14
CA LYS A 41 3.88 -15.31 -1.00
C LYS A 41 4.79 -16.53 -1.13
N LYS A 42 6.12 -16.32 -1.08
CA LYS A 42 7.11 -17.41 -1.14
C LYS A 42 7.00 -18.37 0.03
N GLU A 43 6.87 -17.85 1.25
CA GLU A 43 6.72 -18.67 2.47
C GLU A 43 5.45 -19.53 2.45
N ARG A 44 4.36 -18.97 1.93
CA ARG A 44 3.06 -19.65 1.82
C ARG A 44 2.92 -20.52 0.57
N GLY A 45 3.90 -20.53 -0.33
CA GLY A 45 3.88 -21.31 -1.57
C GLY A 45 2.79 -20.86 -2.54
N ILE A 46 2.47 -19.56 -2.57
CA ILE A 46 1.44 -18.98 -3.43
C ILE A 46 2.03 -18.70 -4.82
N ASP A 47 1.38 -19.20 -5.87
CA ASP A 47 1.78 -18.95 -7.25
C ASP A 47 1.48 -17.51 -7.72
N ASN A 48 2.04 -17.12 -8.86
CA ASN A 48 1.86 -15.77 -9.41
C ASN A 48 0.40 -15.47 -9.76
N SER A 49 -0.34 -16.44 -10.31
CA SER A 49 -1.73 -16.22 -10.72
C SER A 49 -2.64 -15.93 -9.53
N LEU A 50 -2.46 -16.65 -8.42
CA LEU A 50 -3.19 -16.42 -7.19
C LEU A 50 -2.80 -15.10 -6.53
N TYR A 51 -1.51 -14.76 -6.54
CA TYR A 51 -1.02 -13.49 -6.00
C TYR A 51 -1.57 -12.29 -6.78
N ASP A 52 -1.55 -12.34 -8.12
CA ASP A 52 -2.11 -11.30 -8.98
C ASP A 52 -3.62 -11.14 -8.78
N ARG A 53 -4.35 -12.26 -8.63
CA ARG A 53 -5.78 -12.22 -8.28
C ARG A 53 -6.01 -11.59 -6.90
N ALA A 54 -5.15 -11.87 -5.93
CA ALA A 54 -5.23 -11.28 -4.59
C ALA A 54 -5.06 -9.76 -4.66
N ILE A 55 -4.08 -9.27 -5.41
CA ILE A 55 -3.86 -7.83 -5.63
C ILE A 55 -5.08 -7.20 -6.31
N ILE A 56 -5.60 -7.81 -7.39
CA ILE A 56 -6.76 -7.28 -8.11
C ILE A 56 -7.99 -7.23 -7.20
N SER A 57 -8.24 -8.29 -6.41
CA SER A 57 -9.33 -8.31 -5.43
C SER A 57 -9.14 -7.20 -4.40
N ALA A 58 -7.93 -7.04 -3.87
CA ALA A 58 -7.61 -5.98 -2.91
C ALA A 58 -7.86 -4.57 -3.48
N ILE A 59 -7.54 -4.33 -4.75
CA ILE A 59 -7.83 -3.04 -5.41
C ILE A 59 -9.34 -2.79 -5.50
N ILE A 60 -10.12 -3.82 -5.83
CA ILE A 60 -11.59 -3.72 -5.93
C ILE A 60 -12.19 -3.47 -4.54
N ASP A 61 -11.75 -4.22 -3.54
CA ASP A 61 -12.27 -4.18 -2.17
C ASP A 61 -11.81 -2.91 -1.43
N ALA A 62 -10.65 -2.34 -1.79
CA ALA A 62 -10.18 -1.07 -1.26
C ALA A 62 -11.00 0.14 -1.74
N ASN A 63 -11.81 0.00 -2.79
CA ASN A 63 -12.64 1.09 -3.30
C ASN A 63 -13.91 1.25 -2.45
N PRO A 64 -14.01 2.28 -1.58
CA PRO A 64 -15.13 2.43 -0.66
C PRO A 64 -16.46 2.80 -1.35
N ASN A 65 -16.41 3.25 -2.61
CA ASN A 65 -17.59 3.75 -3.34
C ASN A 65 -18.20 2.71 -4.29
N HIS A 66 -17.76 1.44 -4.25
CA HIS A 66 -18.26 0.32 -5.07
C HIS A 66 -18.88 0.74 -6.42
N TRP A 67 -18.05 1.05 -7.42
CA TRP A 67 -18.34 1.23 -8.86
C TRP A 67 -19.51 2.15 -9.31
N GLU A 68 -20.48 2.53 -8.47
CA GLU A 68 -21.73 3.19 -8.85
C GLU A 68 -21.82 4.65 -8.38
N ASP A 69 -21.11 5.06 -7.33
CA ASP A 69 -21.16 6.44 -6.85
C ASP A 69 -19.96 7.26 -7.31
N VAL A 70 -20.27 8.43 -7.89
CA VAL A 70 -19.36 9.49 -8.37
C VAL A 70 -17.94 9.33 -7.84
N GLU A 71 -17.03 8.89 -8.72
CA GLU A 71 -15.60 8.65 -8.44
C GLU A 71 -15.01 9.82 -7.63
N LYS A 72 -14.88 9.63 -6.31
CA LYS A 72 -14.11 10.52 -5.47
C LYS A 72 -12.68 10.01 -5.44
N PRO A 73 -11.68 10.84 -5.77
CA PRO A 73 -10.31 10.43 -5.56
C PRO A 73 -10.05 10.26 -4.07
N LEU A 74 -9.09 9.41 -3.74
CA LEU A 74 -8.62 9.15 -2.37
C LEU A 74 -7.14 9.50 -2.26
N PRO A 75 -6.61 9.78 -1.07
CA PRO A 75 -5.18 10.01 -0.91
C PRO A 75 -4.39 8.76 -1.31
N ALA A 76 -3.32 8.94 -2.06
CA ALA A 76 -2.53 7.86 -2.63
C ALA A 76 -1.88 7.03 -1.54
N SER A 77 -1.42 7.66 -0.45
CA SER A 77 -0.91 6.96 0.72
C SER A 77 -1.96 6.03 1.34
N TRP A 78 -3.19 6.52 1.55
CA TRP A 78 -4.29 5.71 2.06
C TRP A 78 -4.62 4.55 1.11
N ALA A 79 -4.72 4.82 -0.18
CA ALA A 79 -5.02 3.82 -1.19
C ALA A 79 -3.95 2.71 -1.25
N ALA A 80 -2.67 3.11 -1.28
CA ALA A 80 -1.53 2.19 -1.30
C ALA A 80 -1.54 1.27 -0.08
N PHE A 81 -1.64 1.85 1.13
CA PHE A 81 -1.66 1.06 2.36
C PHE A 81 -2.90 0.17 2.46
N LYS A 82 -4.08 0.61 2.00
CA LYS A 82 -5.29 -0.23 2.00
C LYS A 82 -5.15 -1.42 1.04
N ILE A 83 -4.57 -1.20 -0.15
CA ILE A 83 -4.30 -2.28 -1.10
C ILE A 83 -3.30 -3.28 -0.51
N LEU A 84 -2.22 -2.81 0.11
CA LEU A 84 -1.23 -3.66 0.78
C LEU A 84 -1.86 -4.46 1.93
N ASP A 85 -2.68 -3.80 2.76
CA ASP A 85 -3.38 -4.40 3.89
C ASP A 85 -4.30 -5.55 3.48
N LEU A 86 -5.14 -5.29 2.48
CA LEU A 86 -6.06 -6.29 1.94
C LEU A 86 -5.33 -7.41 1.21
N THR A 87 -4.30 -7.09 0.42
CA THR A 87 -3.46 -8.10 -0.25
C THR A 87 -2.82 -9.02 0.78
N CYS A 88 -2.21 -8.47 1.82
CA CYS A 88 -1.61 -9.22 2.92
C CYS A 88 -2.65 -10.12 3.61
N SER A 89 -3.84 -9.58 3.87
CA SER A 89 -4.94 -10.31 4.51
C SER A 89 -5.40 -11.50 3.67
N ILE A 90 -5.45 -11.34 2.34
CA ILE A 90 -5.81 -12.42 1.41
C ILE A 90 -4.74 -13.52 1.40
N ILE A 91 -3.44 -13.16 1.42
CA ILE A 91 -2.36 -14.14 1.21
C ILE A 91 -1.78 -14.73 2.50
N SER A 92 -1.79 -14.03 3.62
CA SER A 92 -1.05 -14.43 4.83
C SER A 92 -1.89 -15.23 5.84
N LYS A 93 -3.21 -14.99 5.90
CA LYS A 93 -4.12 -15.42 6.99
C LYS A 93 -3.73 -14.91 8.39
N ASP A 94 -2.68 -14.10 8.49
CA ASP A 94 -2.20 -13.45 9.70
C ASP A 94 -2.68 -11.99 9.75
N PRO A 95 -2.66 -11.33 10.92
CA PRO A 95 -2.89 -9.89 10.99
C PRO A 95 -1.92 -9.14 10.09
N SER A 96 -2.46 -8.32 9.19
CA SER A 96 -1.66 -7.49 8.30
C SER A 96 -0.89 -6.43 9.09
N PRO A 97 0.43 -6.24 8.83
CA PRO A 97 1.23 -5.21 9.49
C PRO A 97 0.82 -3.79 9.06
N PHE A 98 -0.01 -3.66 8.02
CA PHE A 98 -0.44 -2.39 7.45
C PHE A 98 -1.75 -1.86 8.09
N TYR A 99 -2.50 -2.73 8.78
CA TYR A 99 -3.83 -2.44 9.34
C TYR A 99 -3.83 -1.18 10.23
N ASP A 100 -2.89 -1.10 11.17
CA ASP A 100 -2.81 0.03 12.12
C ASP A 100 -2.58 1.37 11.40
N ALA A 101 -1.79 1.36 10.32
CA ALA A 101 -1.55 2.57 9.54
C ALA A 101 -2.85 3.01 8.83
N VAL A 102 -3.52 2.08 8.15
CA VAL A 102 -4.78 2.32 7.44
C VAL A 102 -5.86 2.87 8.38
N GLU A 103 -6.14 2.19 9.49
CA GLU A 103 -7.32 2.48 10.32
C GLU A 103 -7.09 3.63 11.32
N THR A 104 -5.86 3.77 11.84
CA THR A 104 -5.60 4.72 12.94
C THR A 104 -4.94 6.01 12.47
N ARG A 105 -4.16 5.96 11.39
CA ARG A 105 -3.25 7.06 11.02
C ARG A 105 -3.62 7.75 9.73
N LEU A 106 -4.13 7.01 8.74
CA LEU A 106 -4.46 7.54 7.42
C LEU A 106 -5.93 7.97 7.35
N SER A 107 -6.20 9.00 6.56
CA SER A 107 -7.52 9.54 6.27
C SER A 107 -7.89 9.22 4.82
N ASP A 108 -9.14 8.81 4.61
CA ASP A 108 -9.75 8.63 3.28
C ASP A 108 -10.36 9.94 2.74
N LYS A 109 -10.58 10.94 3.61
CA LYS A 109 -11.31 12.19 3.29
C LYS A 109 -10.41 13.40 3.04
N ALA A 110 -9.12 13.30 3.29
CA ALA A 110 -8.15 14.40 3.14
C ALA A 110 -6.74 13.85 2.94
N LEU A 111 -5.87 14.60 2.27
CA LEU A 111 -4.45 14.24 2.08
C LEU A 111 -3.74 14.03 3.42
N ASN A 112 -2.88 13.02 3.49
CA ASN A 112 -2.15 12.65 4.71
C ASN A 112 -0.82 13.39 4.89
N SER A 113 -0.40 14.14 3.88
CA SER A 113 0.71 15.11 3.93
C SER A 113 0.70 16.02 2.71
N ASP A 114 1.56 17.04 2.72
CA ASP A 114 1.78 17.94 1.58
C ASP A 114 2.43 17.24 0.37
N THR A 115 3.05 16.07 0.59
CA THR A 115 3.66 15.24 -0.46
C THR A 115 2.72 14.16 -0.99
N ASP A 116 1.58 13.95 -0.33
CA ASP A 116 0.55 13.00 -0.75
C ASP A 116 -0.27 13.57 -1.91
N HIS A 117 -0.83 12.70 -2.74
CA HIS A 117 -1.60 13.11 -3.92
C HIS A 117 -2.91 12.35 -4.02
N TRP A 118 -3.84 12.88 -4.80
CA TRP A 118 -5.13 12.26 -5.04
C TRP A 118 -5.03 11.22 -6.16
N ILE A 119 -5.57 10.02 -5.93
CA ILE A 119 -5.63 8.93 -6.92
C ILE A 119 -7.06 8.42 -7.09
N TYR A 120 -7.39 8.00 -8.31
CA TYR A 120 -8.66 7.35 -8.65
C TYR A 120 -8.46 5.84 -8.78
N PHE A 121 -9.17 5.05 -7.97
CA PHE A 121 -9.17 3.59 -8.07
C PHE A 121 -9.60 3.09 -9.46
N SER A 122 -10.47 3.83 -10.14
CA SER A 122 -10.90 3.52 -11.50
C SER A 122 -9.75 3.54 -12.50
N SER A 123 -8.82 4.47 -12.35
CA SER A 123 -7.63 4.58 -13.19
C SER A 123 -6.74 3.36 -12.99
N ILE A 124 -6.52 2.96 -11.73
CA ILE A 124 -5.79 1.73 -11.39
C ILE A 124 -6.47 0.52 -12.03
N ILE A 125 -7.77 0.33 -11.79
CA ILE A 125 -8.54 -0.82 -12.31
C ILE A 125 -8.55 -0.86 -13.84
N LYS A 126 -8.72 0.28 -14.53
CA LYS A 126 -8.69 0.35 -16.00
C LYS A 126 -7.33 -0.08 -16.54
N THR A 127 -6.23 0.41 -15.97
CA THR A 127 -4.87 0.01 -16.34
C THR A 127 -4.65 -1.48 -16.12
N MET A 128 -5.07 -2.00 -14.96
CA MET A 128 -4.92 -3.41 -14.62
C MET A 128 -5.72 -4.33 -15.55
N LYS A 129 -6.97 -3.96 -15.88
CA LYS A 129 -7.80 -4.69 -16.85
C LYS A 129 -7.20 -4.65 -18.26
N ALA A 130 -6.62 -3.54 -18.66
CA ALA A 130 -5.93 -3.42 -19.96
C ALA A 130 -4.70 -4.35 -20.00
N ALA A 131 -3.85 -4.32 -18.97
CA ALA A 131 -2.70 -5.20 -18.86
C ALA A 131 -3.10 -6.69 -18.87
N GLN A 132 -4.17 -7.04 -18.14
CA GLN A 132 -4.70 -8.41 -18.13
C GLN A 132 -5.21 -8.86 -19.52
N LYS A 133 -5.85 -7.96 -20.28
CA LYS A 133 -6.31 -8.25 -21.64
C LYS A 133 -5.14 -8.49 -22.61
N GLU A 134 -4.01 -7.87 -22.35
CA GLU A 134 -2.76 -8.04 -23.11
C GLU A 134 -1.95 -9.27 -22.65
N GLY A 135 -2.44 -10.03 -21.67
CA GLY A 135 -1.76 -11.21 -21.15
C GLY A 135 -0.52 -10.91 -20.31
N LEU A 136 -0.41 -9.69 -19.79
CA LEU A 136 0.69 -9.27 -18.93
C LEU A 136 0.40 -9.69 -17.48
N GLU A 137 1.18 -10.64 -16.94
CA GLU A 137 1.22 -10.97 -15.51
C GLU A 137 2.14 -9.98 -14.79
N MET A 138 1.58 -8.85 -14.33
CA MET A 138 2.36 -7.69 -13.87
C MET A 138 1.58 -6.86 -12.84
N ALA A 139 0.72 -7.46 -12.02
CA ALA A 139 -0.18 -6.67 -11.16
C ALA A 139 0.59 -5.74 -10.21
N GLU A 140 1.68 -6.27 -9.65
CA GLU A 140 2.60 -5.54 -8.78
C GLU A 140 3.42 -4.47 -9.52
N GLU A 141 4.07 -4.82 -10.63
CA GLU A 141 4.89 -3.89 -11.40
C GLU A 141 4.05 -2.72 -11.93
N ASN A 142 2.82 -2.97 -12.34
CA ASN A 142 1.89 -1.92 -12.73
C ASN A 142 1.53 -1.00 -11.56
N LEU A 143 1.32 -1.53 -10.35
CA LEU A 143 1.06 -0.69 -9.17
C LEU A 143 2.27 0.18 -8.82
N CYS A 144 3.46 -0.42 -8.79
CA CYS A 144 4.68 0.27 -8.43
C CYS A 144 5.02 1.35 -9.46
N ASP A 145 5.22 0.99 -10.73
CA ASP A 145 5.78 1.89 -11.73
C ASP A 145 4.83 3.02 -12.17
N HIS A 146 3.52 2.75 -12.11
CA HIS A 146 2.52 3.66 -12.67
C HIS A 146 1.82 4.51 -11.63
N PHE A 147 1.68 4.03 -10.40
CA PHE A 147 0.82 4.69 -9.41
C PHE A 147 1.55 5.09 -8.15
N PHE A 148 2.49 4.27 -7.68
CA PHE A 148 2.99 4.40 -6.32
C PHE A 148 4.48 4.77 -6.26
N SER A 149 5.41 3.98 -6.83
CA SER A 149 6.86 4.09 -6.58
C SER A 149 7.47 5.48 -6.81
N LYS A 150 7.00 6.22 -7.82
CA LYS A 150 7.51 7.57 -8.15
C LYS A 150 7.33 8.61 -7.04
N HIS A 151 6.53 8.29 -6.03
CA HIS A 151 6.15 9.20 -4.96
C HIS A 151 6.52 8.67 -3.56
N PHE A 152 7.25 7.55 -3.45
CA PHE A 152 7.71 7.00 -2.16
C PHE A 152 9.17 7.38 -1.82
N PRO A 153 9.52 7.45 -0.52
CA PRO A 153 8.66 7.22 0.65
C PRO A 153 7.66 8.36 0.87
N MET A 154 6.37 8.01 0.98
CA MET A 154 5.33 8.99 1.32
C MET A 154 5.32 9.23 2.82
N SER A 155 5.59 10.47 3.23
CA SER A 155 5.39 10.87 4.62
C SER A 155 3.90 10.92 4.91
N CYS A 156 3.44 10.19 5.92
CA CYS A 156 2.06 10.26 6.39
C CYS A 156 2.07 10.92 7.77
N THR A 157 1.79 12.23 7.81
CA THR A 157 1.73 13.00 9.05
C THR A 157 0.30 13.46 9.26
N ARG A 158 -0.39 12.87 10.24
CA ARG A 158 -1.67 13.44 10.66
C ARG A 158 -1.38 14.79 11.30
N GLY A 159 -1.67 15.88 10.58
CA GLY A 159 -1.56 17.24 11.09
C GLY A 159 -2.31 17.33 12.41
N ARG A 160 -1.62 17.80 13.46
CA ARG A 160 -2.25 18.14 14.72
C ARG A 160 -2.97 19.47 14.60
#